data_AF-A0A0F9WI36-F1
#
_entry.id   AF-A0A0F9WI36-F1
#
_cell.length_a   1.000
_cell.length_b   1.000
_cell.length_c   1.000
_cell.angle_alpha   90.00
_cell.angle_beta   90.00
_cell.angle_gamma   90.00
#
_symmetry.space_group_name_H-M   'P 1'
#
loop_
_entity.id
_entity.type
_entity.pdbx_description
1 polymer ?
#
loop_
_entity_poly.entity_id
_entity_poly.type
_entity_poly.pdbx_seq_one_letter_code
_entity_poly.pdbx_strand_id
1 'polypeptide(L)'
;MCPEKSTISKLTGSIATRQRGVGLPAAIFVITLMSTIAVAISLLVSQNAETFEEEVRLTRAFYAAESGAGFAMNALFPPDEFPRYDVTAVCPDNEGSPRIYEFTAPGLSVCSAEVSCALDATVDGLEYYTINSTGICGDVSRTVQVRTSFDE
;
A
#
# COMPACT_ATOMS: atom_id res chain seq x y z
N MET A 1 50.46 -75.87 -42.29
CA MET A 1 50.76 -75.59 -40.86
C MET A 1 49.49 -75.08 -40.17
N CYS A 2 48.92 -75.88 -39.26
CA CYS A 2 48.12 -75.41 -38.10
C CYS A 2 49.09 -75.40 -36.88
N PRO A 3 48.85 -74.74 -35.72
CA PRO A 3 47.58 -74.54 -34.96
C PRO A 3 47.46 -73.08 -34.41
N GLU A 4 46.48 -72.61 -33.62
CA GLU A 4 45.97 -73.14 -32.35
C GLU A 4 44.69 -72.39 -31.87
N LYS A 5 43.85 -73.14 -31.14
CA LYS A 5 42.63 -72.73 -30.43
C LYS A 5 42.93 -71.73 -29.30
N SER A 6 42.02 -70.77 -29.08
CA SER A 6 41.79 -70.18 -27.75
C SER A 6 40.28 -70.08 -27.50
N THR A 7 39.79 -71.11 -26.82
CA THR A 7 38.50 -71.14 -26.14
C THR A 7 38.53 -70.21 -24.93
N ILE A 8 37.79 -69.10 -24.96
CA ILE A 8 37.29 -68.46 -23.74
C ILE A 8 35.80 -68.14 -23.92
N SER A 9 35.01 -69.18 -23.66
CA SER A 9 33.64 -69.05 -23.20
C SER A 9 33.68 -68.37 -21.81
N LYS A 10 33.32 -67.08 -21.76
CA LYS A 10 32.66 -66.50 -20.60
C LYS A 10 31.42 -65.79 -21.09
N LEU A 11 30.32 -66.55 -21.18
CA LEU A 11 28.97 -66.02 -21.09
C LEU A 11 28.86 -65.38 -19.71
N THR A 12 29.26 -64.11 -19.60
CA THR A 12 28.93 -63.28 -18.45
C THR A 12 27.43 -63.04 -18.55
N GLY A 13 26.66 -63.89 -17.88
CA GLY A 13 25.23 -63.74 -17.75
C GLY A 13 24.92 -62.33 -17.30
N SER A 14 24.13 -61.63 -18.12
CA SER A 14 23.45 -60.41 -17.68
C SER A 14 22.65 -60.77 -16.44
N ILE A 15 23.13 -60.38 -15.26
CA ILE A 15 22.29 -60.32 -14.09
C ILE A 15 21.34 -59.16 -14.36
N ALA A 16 20.22 -59.46 -15.01
CA ALA A 16 19.08 -58.57 -15.08
C ALA A 16 18.48 -58.50 -13.66
N THR A 17 19.10 -57.69 -12.80
CA THR A 17 18.48 -57.27 -11.55
C THR A 17 17.20 -56.57 -11.91
N ARG A 18 16.07 -57.14 -11.47
CA ARG A 18 14.75 -56.55 -11.64
C ARG A 18 14.73 -55.24 -10.84
N GLN A 19 15.04 -54.11 -11.48
CA GLN A 19 14.98 -52.80 -10.85
C GLN A 19 13.56 -52.58 -10.34
N ARG A 20 13.37 -52.68 -9.02
CA ARG A 20 12.13 -52.24 -8.35
C ARG A 20 12.18 -50.71 -8.27
N GLY A 21 11.92 -50.07 -9.41
CA GLY A 21 12.03 -48.63 -9.56
C GLY A 21 10.91 -47.89 -8.85
N VAL A 22 11.24 -47.21 -7.74
CA VAL A 22 10.35 -46.24 -7.07
C VAL A 22 10.35 -44.88 -7.78
N GLY A 23 11.16 -44.73 -8.83
CA GLY A 23 11.39 -43.46 -9.52
C GLY A 23 10.14 -42.85 -10.16
N LEU A 24 9.25 -43.68 -10.72
CA LEU A 24 8.04 -43.17 -11.39
C LEU A 24 7.00 -42.61 -10.39
N PRO A 25 6.63 -43.34 -9.32
CA PRO A 25 5.79 -42.77 -8.26
C PRO A 25 6.40 -41.53 -7.59
N ALA A 26 7.71 -41.54 -7.34
CA ALA A 26 8.42 -40.41 -6.75
C ALA A 26 8.42 -39.17 -7.68
N ALA A 27 8.64 -39.36 -8.98
CA ALA A 27 8.62 -38.28 -9.95
C ALA A 27 7.24 -37.63 -10.06
N ILE A 28 6.16 -38.43 -10.08
CA ILE A 28 4.79 -37.90 -10.11
C ILE A 28 4.51 -37.07 -8.87
N PHE A 29 4.90 -37.54 -7.67
CA PHE A 29 4.74 -36.78 -6.44
C PHE A 29 5.45 -35.42 -6.52
N VAL A 30 6.71 -35.39 -6.96
CA VAL A 30 7.47 -34.14 -7.11
C VAL A 30 6.82 -33.20 -8.12
N ILE A 31 6.40 -33.70 -9.28
CA ILE A 31 5.72 -32.88 -10.31
C ILE A 31 4.43 -32.27 -9.74
N THR A 32 3.62 -33.08 -9.05
CA THR A 32 2.38 -32.58 -8.44
C THR A 32 2.64 -31.55 -7.35
N LEU A 33 3.67 -31.74 -6.53
CA LEU A 33 4.06 -30.79 -5.49
C LEU A 33 4.54 -29.46 -6.10
N MET A 34 5.39 -29.52 -7.13
CA MET A 34 5.84 -28.30 -7.81
C MET A 34 4.68 -27.58 -8.50
N SER A 35 3.73 -28.32 -9.07
CA SER A 35 2.53 -27.74 -9.68
C SER A 35 1.65 -27.01 -8.66
N THR A 36 1.46 -27.57 -7.46
CA THR A 36 0.65 -26.90 -6.43
C THR A 36 1.34 -25.65 -5.88
N ILE A 37 2.66 -25.70 -5.67
CA ILE A 37 3.44 -24.55 -5.23
C ILE A 37 3.40 -23.43 -6.27
N ALA A 38 3.55 -23.75 -7.56
CA ALA A 38 3.51 -22.76 -8.62
C ALA A 38 2.15 -22.01 -8.66
N VAL A 39 1.05 -22.73 -8.50
CA VAL A 39 -0.29 -22.13 -8.41
C VAL A 39 -0.40 -21.23 -7.18
N ALA A 40 0.03 -21.72 -6.01
CA ALA A 40 -0.01 -20.94 -4.77
C ALA A 40 0.77 -19.61 -4.87
N ILE A 41 1.96 -19.64 -5.48
CA ILE A 41 2.77 -18.42 -5.70
C ILE A 41 2.04 -17.46 -6.64
N SER A 42 1.42 -17.97 -7.72
CA SER A 42 0.68 -17.11 -8.65
C SER A 42 -0.47 -16.39 -7.94
N LEU A 43 -1.21 -17.07 -7.06
CA LEU A 43 -2.28 -16.44 -6.28
C LEU A 43 -1.73 -15.40 -5.31
N LEU A 44 -0.58 -15.66 -4.67
CA LEU A 44 0.05 -14.73 -3.76
C LEU A 44 0.52 -13.45 -4.47
N VAL A 45 1.13 -13.58 -5.65
CA VAL A 45 1.58 -12.43 -6.45
C VAL A 45 0.39 -11.56 -6.86
N SER A 46 -0.72 -12.16 -7.30
CA SER A 46 -1.92 -11.40 -7.65
C SER A 46 -2.48 -10.62 -6.46
N GLN A 47 -2.54 -11.25 -5.27
CA GLN A 47 -3.00 -10.58 -4.05
C GLN A 47 -2.07 -9.41 -3.67
N ASN A 48 -0.75 -9.61 -3.73
CA ASN A 48 0.21 -8.53 -3.43
C ASN A 48 0.05 -7.32 -4.38
N ALA A 49 -0.24 -7.56 -5.65
CA ALA A 49 -0.42 -6.47 -6.62
C ALA A 49 -1.65 -5.61 -6.31
N GLU A 50 -2.76 -6.24 -5.91
CA GLU A 50 -3.99 -5.55 -5.50
C GLU A 50 -3.74 -4.74 -4.21
N THR A 51 -3.12 -5.34 -3.20
CA THR A 51 -2.78 -4.66 -1.94
C THR A 51 -1.85 -3.46 -2.18
N PHE A 52 -0.85 -3.59 -3.06
CA PHE A 52 0.07 -2.50 -3.35
C PHE A 52 -0.64 -1.29 -3.97
N GLU A 53 -1.60 -1.52 -4.87
CA GLU A 53 -2.38 -0.43 -5.46
C GLU A 53 -3.20 0.31 -4.39
N GLU A 54 -3.83 -0.44 -3.49
CA GLU A 54 -4.59 0.12 -2.36
C GLU A 54 -3.69 0.94 -1.42
N GLU A 55 -2.51 0.44 -1.07
CA GLU A 55 -1.52 1.14 -0.23
C GLU A 55 -1.09 2.48 -0.84
N VAL A 56 -0.87 2.52 -2.15
CA VAL A 56 -0.54 3.76 -2.86
C VAL A 56 -1.70 4.76 -2.80
N ARG A 57 -2.94 4.29 -2.98
CA ARG A 57 -4.13 5.16 -2.87
C ARG A 57 -4.32 5.68 -1.45
N LEU A 58 -4.09 4.85 -0.43
CA LEU A 58 -4.15 5.26 0.98
C LEU A 58 -3.09 6.31 1.31
N THR A 59 -1.89 6.17 0.75
CA THR A 59 -0.82 7.15 0.92
C THR A 59 -1.18 8.49 0.26
N ARG A 60 -1.78 8.47 -0.94
CA ARG A 60 -2.30 9.69 -1.59
C ARG A 60 -3.40 10.34 -0.78
N ALA A 61 -4.33 9.56 -0.22
CA ALA A 61 -5.38 10.06 0.66
C ALA A 61 -4.81 10.71 1.91
N PHE A 62 -3.76 10.14 2.49
CA PHE A 62 -3.05 10.74 3.62
C PHE A 62 -2.41 12.09 3.25
N TYR A 63 -1.73 12.19 2.11
CA TYR A 63 -1.15 13.47 1.67
C TYR A 63 -2.21 14.52 1.30
N ALA A 64 -3.35 14.11 0.74
CA ALA A 64 -4.49 14.98 0.51
C ALA A 64 -5.03 15.55 1.83
N ALA A 65 -5.19 14.68 2.85
CA ALA A 65 -5.59 15.09 4.19
C ALA A 65 -4.59 16.08 4.81
N GLU A 66 -3.30 15.79 4.76
CA GLU A 66 -2.25 16.66 5.30
C GLU A 66 -2.26 18.04 4.61
N SER A 67 -2.41 18.05 3.27
CA SER A 67 -2.48 19.29 2.50
C SER A 67 -3.70 20.12 2.86
N GLY A 68 -4.86 19.48 3.05
CA GLY A 68 -6.09 20.14 3.52
C GLY A 68 -5.93 20.75 4.91
N ALA A 69 -5.28 20.02 5.84
CA ALA A 69 -4.97 20.54 7.17
C ALA A 69 -4.02 21.74 7.11
N GLY A 70 -3.02 21.70 6.22
CA GLY A 70 -2.11 22.83 5.97
C GLY A 70 -2.82 24.07 5.44
N PHE A 71 -3.81 23.92 4.57
CA PHE A 71 -4.64 25.05 4.12
C PHE A 71 -5.47 25.65 5.26
N ALA A 72 -6.08 24.81 6.10
CA ALA A 72 -6.81 25.28 7.27
C ALA A 72 -5.89 25.93 8.33
N MET A 73 -4.65 25.47 8.47
CA MET A 73 -3.66 26.12 9.35
C MET A 73 -3.31 27.52 8.86
N ASN A 74 -3.03 27.69 7.57
CA ASN A 74 -2.74 29.02 7.00
C ASN A 74 -3.98 29.94 7.05
N ALA A 75 -5.18 29.36 7.05
CA ALA A 75 -6.44 30.09 7.22
C ALA A 75 -6.60 30.65 8.64
N LEU A 76 -6.35 29.81 9.64
CA LEU A 76 -6.51 30.14 11.06
C LEU A 76 -5.37 31.04 11.56
N PHE A 77 -4.15 30.84 11.04
CA PHE A 77 -2.95 31.58 11.45
C PHE A 77 -2.24 32.14 10.20
N PRO A 78 -2.80 33.20 9.58
CA PRO A 78 -2.18 33.81 8.42
C PRO A 78 -0.84 34.44 8.81
N PRO A 79 0.23 34.25 8.02
CA PRO A 79 1.53 34.85 8.32
C PRO A 79 1.49 36.38 8.16
N ASP A 80 2.21 37.09 9.03
CA ASP A 80 2.27 38.57 9.07
C ASP A 80 2.66 39.21 7.72
N GLU A 81 3.46 38.50 6.91
CA GLU A 81 3.93 38.95 5.61
C GLU A 81 2.85 38.88 4.51
N PHE A 82 1.79 38.08 4.71
CA PHE A 82 0.67 37.92 3.78
C PHE A 82 -0.68 37.92 4.54
N PRO A 83 -1.10 39.06 5.12
CA PRO A 83 -2.30 39.19 5.94
C PRO A 83 -3.63 39.11 5.14
N ARG A 84 -3.55 38.74 3.86
CA ARG A 84 -4.68 38.67 2.93
C ARG A 84 -4.75 37.29 2.28
N TYR A 85 -4.79 36.23 3.08
CA TYR A 85 -5.53 35.05 2.67
C TYR A 85 -7.00 35.41 2.83
N ASP A 86 -7.66 35.64 1.69
CA ASP A 86 -9.05 36.03 1.61
C ASP A 86 -9.93 35.17 2.52
N VAL A 87 -10.82 35.84 3.26
CA VAL A 87 -11.69 35.42 4.39
C VAL A 87 -12.66 34.27 4.09
N THR A 88 -12.46 33.56 2.99
CA THR A 88 -13.19 32.34 2.64
C THR A 88 -12.47 31.09 3.12
N ALA A 89 -11.29 31.20 3.72
CA ALA A 89 -10.66 30.07 4.39
C ALA A 89 -11.37 29.82 5.73
N VAL A 90 -12.53 29.15 5.64
CA VAL A 90 -13.47 28.91 6.74
C VAL A 90 -12.79 28.16 7.88
N CYS A 91 -12.75 28.77 9.07
CA CYS A 91 -13.09 28.17 10.36
C CYS A 91 -13.21 29.24 11.46
N PRO A 92 -14.41 29.83 11.64
CA PRO A 92 -15.03 29.85 12.96
C PRO A 92 -16.49 29.36 12.89
N ASP A 93 -16.85 28.43 13.77
CA ASP A 93 -18.21 27.90 14.02
C ASP A 93 -19.09 27.55 12.79
N ASN A 94 -18.66 26.53 12.03
CA ASN A 94 -19.54 25.73 11.17
C ASN A 94 -20.25 26.42 9.99
N GLU A 95 -19.99 27.70 9.70
CA GLU A 95 -20.51 28.37 8.50
C GLU A 95 -19.80 27.84 7.24
N GLY A 96 -20.22 26.66 6.75
CA GLY A 96 -19.67 26.00 5.56
C GLY A 96 -18.71 24.83 5.80
N SER A 97 -18.75 24.21 6.98
CA SER A 97 -18.01 22.99 7.33
C SER A 97 -18.81 21.71 6.96
N PRO A 98 -18.21 20.67 6.34
CA PRO A 98 -16.80 20.57 5.97
C PRO A 98 -16.47 21.34 4.68
N ARG A 99 -15.30 21.98 4.65
CA ARG A 99 -14.76 22.62 3.45
C ARG A 99 -14.10 21.57 2.56
N ILE A 100 -14.52 21.51 1.30
CA ILE A 100 -13.95 20.60 0.31
C ILE A 100 -12.85 21.33 -0.48
N TYR A 101 -11.67 20.69 -0.54
CA TYR A 101 -10.55 21.07 -1.40
C TYR A 101 -10.39 20.03 -2.49
N GLU A 102 -10.57 20.45 -3.74
CA GLU A 102 -10.28 19.64 -4.92
C GLU A 102 -8.86 19.94 -5.40
N PHE A 103 -8.04 18.91 -5.55
CA PHE A 103 -6.65 19.09 -5.98
C PHE A 103 -6.54 19.00 -7.50
N THR A 104 -5.70 19.84 -8.10
CA THR A 104 -5.33 19.78 -9.53
C THR A 104 -3.88 19.36 -9.74
N ALA A 105 -3.11 19.23 -8.66
CA ALA A 105 -1.71 18.84 -8.71
C ALA A 105 -1.54 17.40 -9.24
N PRO A 106 -0.48 17.13 -10.05
CA PRO A 106 -0.20 15.79 -10.53
C PRO A 106 -0.06 14.79 -9.37
N GLY A 107 -0.76 13.65 -9.47
CA GLY A 107 -0.76 12.60 -8.44
C GLY A 107 -1.85 12.73 -7.38
N LEU A 108 -2.42 13.93 -7.19
CA LEU A 108 -3.53 14.21 -6.27
C LEU A 108 -4.82 14.62 -7.00
N SER A 109 -4.80 14.75 -8.32
CA SER A 109 -5.94 15.20 -9.14
C SER A 109 -7.19 14.31 -9.09
N VAL A 110 -7.08 13.14 -8.47
CA VAL A 110 -8.19 12.18 -8.27
C VAL A 110 -8.59 12.13 -6.79
N CYS A 111 -8.06 13.05 -5.99
CA CYS A 111 -8.28 13.14 -4.57
C CYS A 111 -8.89 14.48 -4.21
N SER A 112 -9.66 14.48 -3.14
CA SER A 112 -10.17 15.67 -2.48
C SER A 112 -9.83 15.63 -0.98
N ALA A 113 -9.91 16.76 -0.30
CA ALA A 113 -9.81 16.83 1.15
C ALA A 113 -11.00 17.57 1.74
N GLU A 114 -11.64 16.96 2.72
CA GLU A 114 -12.73 17.52 3.51
C GLU A 114 -12.20 17.97 4.85
N VAL A 115 -12.23 19.28 5.11
CA VAL A 115 -11.63 19.87 6.31
C VAL A 115 -12.69 20.54 7.16
N SER A 116 -12.72 20.19 8.44
CA SER A 116 -13.53 20.86 9.46
C SER A 116 -12.65 21.32 10.61
N CYS A 117 -13.04 22.39 11.28
CA CYS A 117 -12.37 22.82 12.50
C CYS A 117 -13.37 23.25 13.55
N ALA A 118 -12.99 23.07 14.81
CA ALA A 118 -13.75 23.47 15.97
C ALA A 118 -12.82 24.10 17.00
N LEU A 119 -13.32 25.12 17.71
CA LEU A 119 -12.71 25.59 18.95
C LEU A 119 -12.93 24.52 20.02
N ASP A 120 -11.84 23.90 20.48
CA ASP A 120 -11.89 22.84 21.50
C ASP A 120 -12.01 23.43 22.91
N ALA A 121 -11.19 24.43 23.22
CA ALA A 121 -11.13 25.05 24.54
C ALA A 121 -10.42 26.41 24.49
N THR A 122 -10.71 27.27 25.47
CA THR A 122 -9.94 28.47 25.75
C THR A 122 -9.30 28.33 27.13
N VAL A 123 -7.97 28.38 27.20
CA VAL A 123 -7.20 28.23 28.45
C VAL A 123 -6.24 29.40 28.59
N ASP A 124 -6.27 30.10 29.72
CA ASP A 124 -5.43 31.28 29.99
C ASP A 124 -5.48 32.38 28.91
N GLY A 125 -6.62 32.50 28.23
CA GLY A 125 -6.82 33.46 27.13
C GLY A 125 -6.37 32.96 25.76
N LEU A 126 -5.82 31.75 25.67
CA LEU A 126 -5.42 31.11 24.41
C LEU A 126 -6.52 30.19 23.88
N GLU A 127 -6.85 30.36 22.61
CA GLU A 127 -7.84 29.54 21.90
C GLU A 127 -7.16 28.32 21.27
N TYR A 128 -7.63 27.13 21.65
CA TYR A 128 -7.20 25.87 21.08
C TYR A 128 -8.18 25.42 20.00
N TYR A 129 -7.66 25.23 18.79
CA TYR A 129 -8.42 24.74 17.65
C TYR A 129 -8.04 23.30 17.33
N THR A 130 -9.05 22.47 17.09
CA THR A 130 -8.90 21.16 16.45
C THR A 130 -9.30 21.26 14.99
N ILE A 131 -8.37 20.91 14.11
CA ILE A 131 -8.59 20.75 12.68
C ILE A 131 -8.69 19.25 12.40
N ASN A 132 -9.74 18.86 11.70
CA ASN A 132 -9.95 17.51 11.22
C ASN A 132 -9.99 17.53 9.69
N SER A 133 -9.02 16.89 9.05
CA SER A 133 -8.91 16.86 7.60
C SER A 133 -8.99 15.42 7.11
N THR A 134 -9.94 15.12 6.23
CA THR A 134 -10.13 13.80 5.62
C THR A 134 -9.83 13.86 4.14
N GLY A 135 -8.74 13.23 3.72
CA GLY A 135 -8.39 13.05 2.33
C GLY A 135 -9.09 11.82 1.76
N ILE A 136 -9.70 11.98 0.58
CA ILE A 136 -10.49 10.95 -0.11
C ILE A 136 -9.89 10.78 -1.51
N CYS A 137 -9.56 9.54 -1.88
CA CYS A 137 -9.02 9.21 -3.21
C CYS A 137 -9.78 8.01 -3.77
N GLY A 138 -10.89 8.25 -4.46
CA GLY A 138 -11.81 7.17 -4.87
C GLY A 138 -12.50 6.55 -3.66
N ASP A 139 -12.39 5.24 -3.49
CA ASP A 139 -13.07 4.49 -2.42
C ASP A 139 -12.29 4.42 -1.09
N VAL A 140 -11.07 4.97 -1.05
CA VAL A 140 -10.25 4.99 0.17
C VAL A 140 -10.18 6.39 0.77
N SER A 141 -10.16 6.46 2.10
CA SER A 141 -10.04 7.72 2.83
C SER A 141 -9.07 7.61 4.01
N ARG A 142 -8.44 8.73 4.35
CA ARG A 142 -7.56 8.88 5.51
C ARG A 142 -7.81 10.21 6.19
N THR A 143 -7.86 10.20 7.51
CA THR A 143 -8.11 11.39 8.31
C THR A 143 -6.87 11.75 9.13
N VAL A 144 -6.53 13.03 9.12
CA VAL A 144 -5.49 13.65 9.94
C VAL A 144 -6.17 14.67 10.85
N GLN A 145 -5.81 14.61 12.13
CA GLN A 145 -6.26 15.58 13.12
C GLN A 145 -5.07 16.38 13.62
N VAL A 146 -5.19 17.70 13.63
CA VAL A 146 -4.17 18.60 14.15
C VAL A 146 -4.79 19.48 15.22
N ARG A 147 -4.11 19.58 16.37
CA ARG A 147 -4.46 20.50 17.45
C ARG A 147 -3.41 21.59 17.52
N THR A 148 -3.86 22.83 17.62
CA THR A 148 -2.97 23.99 17.66
C THR A 148 -3.57 25.11 18.49
N SER A 149 -2.70 25.98 18.96
CA SER A 149 -3.00 27.24 19.63
C SER A 149 -1.95 28.24 19.20
N PHE A 150 -2.34 29.51 19.09
CA PHE A 150 -1.41 30.59 18.80
C PHE A 150 -1.49 31.62 19.93
N ASP A 151 -0.33 32.06 20.39
CA ASP A 151 -0.13 33.11 21.39
C ASP A 151 0.57 34.25 20.65
N GLU A 152 -0.03 35.44 20.60
CA GLU A 152 0.49 36.61 19.88
C GLU A 152 1.75 37.21 20.54
#